data_AF-A0A1T5JTB9-F1
#
_entry.id   AF-A0A1T5JTB9-F1
#
_cell.length_a   1.000
_cell.length_b   1.000
_cell.length_c   1.000
_cell.angle_alpha   90.00
_cell.angle_beta   90.00
_cell.angle_gamma   90.00
#
_symmetry.space_group_name_H-M   'P 1'
#
loop_
_entity.id
_entity.type
_entity.pdbx_description
1 polymer ?
#
loop_
_entity_poly.entity_id
_entity_poly.type
_entity_poly.pdbx_seq_one_letter_code
_entity_poly.pdbx_strand_id
1 'polypeptide(L)'
;MEYFAITLVFFLIFMGGYVLLCVLVGHLASKRGRSSLGWFLFAFFFSPLIAALLVALLGETDAQRHARIIEEETIRRSLYR
;
A
#
# COMPACT_ATOMS: atom_id res chain seq x y z
N MET A 1 8.49 15.76 -35.30
CA MET A 1 7.10 15.64 -34.81
C MET A 1 6.83 14.23 -34.28
N GLU A 2 7.11 13.17 -35.07
CA GLU A 2 6.82 11.78 -34.68
C GLU A 2 7.60 11.28 -33.45
N TYR A 3 8.92 11.54 -33.38
CA TYR A 3 9.72 11.16 -32.21
C TYR A 3 9.27 11.82 -30.91
N PHE A 4 8.84 13.09 -30.98
CA PHE A 4 8.33 13.82 -29.82
C PHE A 4 7.04 13.19 -29.29
N ALA A 5 6.13 12.79 -30.18
CA ALA A 5 4.91 12.09 -29.79
C ALA A 5 5.22 10.75 -29.12
N ILE A 6 6.14 9.97 -29.67
CA ILE A 6 6.57 8.68 -29.11
C ILE A 6 7.16 8.86 -27.70
N THR A 7 8.08 9.81 -27.51
CA THR A 7 8.68 10.08 -26.20
C THR A 7 7.65 10.51 -25.16
N LEU A 8 6.64 11.29 -25.57
CA LEU A 8 5.57 11.75 -24.69
C LEU A 8 4.69 10.57 -24.24
N VAL A 9 4.34 9.66 -25.16
CA VAL A 9 3.58 8.44 -24.83
C VAL A 9 4.35 7.56 -23.83
N PHE A 10 5.65 7.32 -24.05
CA PHE A 10 6.46 6.56 -23.11
C PHE A 10 6.51 7.22 -21.73
N PHE A 11 6.64 8.54 -21.67
CA PHE A 11 6.63 9.29 -20.41
C PHE A 11 5.29 9.13 -19.67
N LEU A 12 4.15 9.22 -20.37
CA LEU A 12 2.83 9.04 -19.77
C LEU A 12 2.64 7.62 -19.21
N ILE A 13 3.08 6.59 -19.95
CA ILE A 13 3.02 5.19 -19.50
C ILE A 13 3.88 5.00 -18.26
N PHE A 14 5.11 5.53 -18.27
CA PHE A 14 6.03 5.43 -17.15
C PHE A 14 5.46 6.13 -15.89
N MET A 15 4.92 7.33 -16.05
CA MET A 15 4.32 8.10 -14.96
C MET A 15 3.07 7.38 -14.42
N GLY A 16 2.22 6.84 -15.30
CA GLY A 16 1.07 6.02 -14.92
C GLY A 16 1.47 4.78 -14.10
N GLY A 17 2.50 4.06 -14.55
CA GLY A 17 3.07 2.93 -13.81
C GLY A 17 3.63 3.33 -12.44
N TYR A 18 4.30 4.47 -12.36
CA TYR A 18 4.84 5.01 -11.11
C TYR A 18 3.73 5.33 -10.09
N VAL A 19 2.66 5.99 -10.53
CA VAL A 19 1.50 6.29 -9.66
C VAL A 19 0.82 5.00 -9.20
N LEU A 20 0.65 4.02 -10.08
CA LEU A 20 0.12 2.70 -9.73
C LEU A 20 0.93 2.02 -8.61
N LEU A 21 2.27 2.06 -8.71
CA LEU A 21 3.14 1.54 -7.65
C LEU A 21 2.93 2.28 -6.33
N CYS A 22 2.78 3.61 -6.34
CA CYS A 22 2.51 4.38 -5.13
C CYS A 22 1.17 3.97 -4.49
N VAL A 23 0.13 3.74 -5.29
CA VAL A 23 -1.18 3.27 -4.80
C VAL A 23 -1.05 1.89 -4.18
N LEU A 24 -0.29 0.98 -4.78
CA LEU A 24 -0.05 -0.36 -4.24
C LEU A 24 0.62 -0.30 -2.85
N VAL A 25 1.58 0.61 -2.66
CA VAL A 25 2.20 0.83 -1.34
C VAL A 25 1.20 1.33 -0.33
N GLY A 26 0.37 2.31 -0.69
CA GLY A 26 -0.70 2.81 0.19
C GLY A 26 -1.68 1.70 0.58
N HIS A 27 -2.03 0.82 -0.36
CA HIS A 27 -2.90 -0.33 -0.09
C HIS A 27 -2.21 -1.39 0.80
N LEU A 28 -0.92 -1.66 0.58
CA LEU A 28 -0.13 -2.55 1.42
C LEU A 28 -0.04 -2.04 2.86
N ALA A 29 0.13 -0.73 3.02
CA ALA A 29 0.14 -0.07 4.32
C ALA A 29 -1.24 -0.15 5.01
N SER A 30 -2.33 0.02 4.25
CA SER A 30 -3.70 -0.14 4.76
C SER A 30 -3.94 -1.53 5.32
N LYS A 31 -3.46 -2.58 4.62
CA LYS A 31 -3.55 -3.96 5.08
C LYS A 31 -2.79 -4.23 6.37
N ARG A 32 -1.86 -3.35 6.76
CA ARG A 32 -1.08 -3.44 8.01
C ARG A 32 -1.58 -2.48 9.10
N GLY A 33 -2.75 -1.87 8.91
CA GLY A 33 -3.38 -0.96 9.86
C GLY A 33 -2.75 0.44 9.88
N ARG A 34 -2.11 0.86 8.78
CA ARG A 34 -1.53 2.19 8.63
C ARG A 34 -2.32 3.05 7.62
N SER A 35 -2.16 4.37 7.68
CA SER A 35 -2.83 5.30 6.76
C SER A 35 -2.41 5.10 5.30
N SER A 36 -3.36 4.68 4.45
CA SER A 36 -3.13 4.47 3.02
C SER A 36 -2.67 5.73 2.30
N LEU A 37 -3.32 6.87 2.59
CA LEU A 37 -3.04 8.15 1.98
C LEU A 37 -1.65 8.68 2.41
N GLY A 38 -1.31 8.52 3.70
CA GLY A 38 0.01 8.92 4.21
C GLY A 38 1.14 8.15 3.54
N TRP A 39 0.99 6.84 3.38
CA TRP A 39 1.98 6.00 2.71
C TRP A 39 2.02 6.18 1.20
N PHE A 40 0.88 6.49 0.56
CA PHE A 40 0.85 6.89 -0.85
C PHE A 40 1.67 8.17 -1.09
N LEU A 41 1.43 9.23 -0.29
CA LEU A 41 2.18 10.48 -0.40
C LEU A 41 3.68 10.24 -0.14
N PHE A 42 4.01 9.45 0.87
CA PHE A 42 5.39 9.09 1.17
C PHE A 42 6.06 8.37 -0.01
N ALA A 43 5.38 7.38 -0.61
CA ALA A 43 5.83 6.68 -1.80
C ALA A 43 6.02 7.61 -3.00
N PHE A 44 5.09 8.55 -3.20
CA PHE A 44 5.13 9.51 -4.31
C PHE A 44 6.35 10.43 -4.26
N PHE A 45 6.69 10.96 -3.07
CA PHE A 45 7.80 11.90 -2.90
C PHE A 45 9.18 11.24 -2.82
N PHE A 46 9.31 10.11 -2.12
CA PHE A 46 10.63 9.49 -1.89
C PHE A 46 10.95 8.41 -2.91
N SER A 47 10.07 7.42 -3.03
CA SER A 47 10.12 6.32 -3.99
C SER A 47 9.14 5.24 -3.52
N PRO A 48 8.31 4.65 -4.40
CA PRO A 48 7.44 3.55 -4.04
C PRO A 48 8.22 2.31 -3.57
N LEU A 49 9.43 2.06 -4.08
CA LEU A 49 10.25 0.93 -3.63
C LEU A 49 10.70 1.10 -2.17
N ILE A 50 11.19 2.28 -1.81
CA ILE A 50 11.63 2.57 -0.44
C ILE A 50 10.44 2.51 0.51
N ALA A 51 9.32 3.10 0.11
CA ALA A 51 8.09 3.09 0.89
C ALA A 51 7.56 1.65 1.08
N ALA A 52 7.55 0.82 0.04
CA ALA A 52 7.19 -0.60 0.13
C ALA A 52 8.08 -1.36 1.11
N LEU A 53 9.40 -1.14 1.04
CA LEU A 53 10.38 -1.78 1.92
C LEU A 53 10.14 -1.38 3.39
N LEU A 54 9.90 -0.09 3.65
CA LEU A 54 9.58 0.38 4.99
C LEU A 54 8.27 -0.22 5.51
N VAL A 55 7.21 -0.25 4.70
CA VAL A 55 5.95 -0.92 5.07
C VAL A 55 6.21 -2.39 5.39
N ALA A 56 7.06 -3.06 4.60
CA ALA A 56 7.43 -4.45 4.80
C ALA A 56 8.16 -4.68 6.13
N LEU A 57 9.11 -3.82 6.48
CA LEU A 57 9.91 -3.89 7.70
C LEU A 57 9.11 -3.52 8.97
N LEU A 58 8.19 -2.55 8.87
CA LEU A 58 7.40 -2.07 10.02
C LEU A 58 6.36 -3.10 10.51
N GLY A 59 6.09 -4.16 9.75
CA GLY A 59 5.15 -5.21 10.14
C GLY A 59 3.71 -4.73 10.33
N GLU A 60 2.91 -5.59 10.94
CA GLU A 60 1.51 -5.33 11.31
C GLU A 60 1.45 -4.48 12.58
N THR A 61 0.45 -3.59 12.71
CA THR A 61 0.26 -2.79 13.92
C THR A 61 -0.37 -3.61 15.05
N ASP A 62 -0.04 -3.30 16.31
CA ASP A 62 -0.65 -3.95 17.48
C ASP A 62 -2.18 -3.84 17.49
N ALA A 63 -2.71 -2.71 17.03
CA ALA A 63 -4.15 -2.51 16.88
C ALA A 63 -4.80 -3.53 15.93
N GLN A 64 -4.17 -3.78 14.77
CA GLN A 64 -4.64 -4.80 13.84
C GLN A 64 -4.47 -6.21 14.40
N ARG A 65 -3.35 -6.47 15.06
CA ARG A 65 -3.07 -7.76 15.70
C ARG A 65 -4.14 -8.10 16.74
N HIS A 66 -4.52 -7.13 17.58
CA HIS A 66 -5.59 -7.30 18.56
C HIS A 66 -6.97 -7.46 17.90
N ALA A 67 -7.26 -6.70 16.84
CA ALA A 67 -8.52 -6.84 16.10
C ALA A 67 -8.68 -8.26 15.54
N ARG A 68 -7.62 -8.85 14.98
CA ARG A 68 -7.63 -10.24 14.49
C ARG A 68 -7.86 -11.24 15.63
N ILE A 69 -7.21 -11.06 16.79
CA ILE A 69 -7.41 -11.94 17.95
C ILE A 69 -8.86 -11.87 18.46
N ILE A 70 -9.42 -10.66 18.57
CA ILE A 70 -10.82 -10.46 19.01
C ILE A 70 -11.77 -11.12 18.01
N GLU A 71 -11.56 -10.95 16.71
CA GLU A 71 -12.36 -11.58 15.67
C GLU A 71 -12.31 -13.12 15.81
N GLU A 72 -11.12 -13.71 15.96
CA GLU A 72 -10.95 -15.14 16.21
C GLU A 72 -11.67 -15.61 17.49
N GLU A 73 -11.61 -14.84 18.59
CA GLU A 73 -12.32 -15.15 19.83
C GLU A 73 -13.85 -15.06 19.68
N THR A 74 -14.35 -14.06 18.94
CA THR A 74 -15.80 -13.93 18.67
C THR A 74 -16.33 -15.09 17.82
N ILE A 75 -15.58 -15.48 16.79
CA ILE A 75 -15.89 -16.64 15.95
C ILE A 75 -15.90 -17.90 16.82
N ARG A 76 -14.86 -18.13 17.62
CA ARG A 76 -14.78 -19.28 18.52
C ARG A 76 -15.97 -19.31 19.48
N ARG A 77 -16.31 -18.18 20.10
CA ARG A 77 -17.44 -18.07 21.03
C ARG A 77 -18.80 -18.30 20.35
N SER A 78 -18.94 -17.95 19.07
CA SER A 78 -20.16 -18.22 18.29
C SER A 78 -20.35 -19.69 17.93
N LEU A 79 -19.27 -20.46 17.80
CA LEU A 79 -19.29 -21.90 17.52
C LEU A 79 -19.66 -22.75 18.74
N TYR A 80 -19.33 -22.29 19.95
CA TYR A 80 -19.60 -22.99 21.21
C TYR A 80 -20.89 -22.54 21.92
N ARG A 81 -21.63 -21.59 21.34
CA ARG A 81 -22.95 -21.15 21.82
C ARG A 81 -24.04 -21.91 21.06
#